data_AF-A0A7I8BYR7-F1
#
_entry.id   AF-A0A7I8BYR7-F1
#
_cell.length_a   1.000
_cell.length_b   1.000
_cell.length_c   1.000
_cell.angle_alpha   90.00
_cell.angle_beta   90.00
_cell.angle_gamma   90.00
#
_symmetry.space_group_name_H-M   'P 1'
#
loop_
_entity.id
_entity.type
_entity.pdbx_description
1 polymer ?
#
loop_
_entity_poly.entity_id
_entity_poly.type
_entity_poly.pdbx_seq_one_letter_code
_entity_poly.pdbx_strand_id
1 'polypeptide(L)'
;MIQMDATLVAAARSLAAGNPLGALNRVALRGDAPALALRGIAMAQLGDLVRAKSLIRSAARAFGPRDAVARARCVVAEAEIALASRDLGWPAKSLEAARQTLEAHDDRLNAAHARNLQVRRLLLIGHLDEAERLLDGFDAAPFPPASSAAHELIVAGIAMRRLRTKTARAALARAERAARHAAIPGLAAEVESAARLLDTPAARLIAGGEERLLLLEDVEALMASKALVIDACRYAVRDGDHVVALATRPVLFTLARTLAEAWPQDVPRDTLIERAFRMKHADETHRARLRVEIGRLRTVLGALADIDATKRGFALTPHRASEVVVLARPVEEEHASLLALLADGESWSSSALALALGASQRTVQRALDTLASAGKVQSFGQGRARRWMMPPMPGFATALLLPATLPIG
;
A
#
# COMPACT_ATOMS: atom_id res chain seq x y z
N MET A 1 37.84 0.14 30.28
CA MET A 1 38.10 0.19 28.82
C MET A 1 37.48 -1.07 28.22
N ILE A 2 36.25 -0.99 27.69
CA ILE A 2 35.57 -2.18 27.13
C ILE A 2 36.31 -2.52 25.84
N GLN A 3 37.02 -3.64 25.82
CA GLN A 3 37.73 -4.13 24.64
C GLN A 3 36.69 -4.40 23.55
N MET A 4 36.67 -3.55 22.53
CA MET A 4 35.74 -3.64 21.42
C MET A 4 35.99 -4.98 20.70
N ASP A 5 35.00 -5.87 20.72
CA ASP A 5 35.10 -7.20 20.13
C ASP A 5 35.23 -7.08 18.61
N ALA A 6 36.47 -7.18 18.13
CA ALA A 6 36.81 -7.02 16.71
C ALA A 6 36.05 -8.00 15.81
N THR A 7 35.68 -9.18 16.32
CA THR A 7 34.92 -10.17 15.55
C THR A 7 33.48 -9.73 15.31
N LEU A 8 32.83 -9.16 16.33
CA LEU A 8 31.48 -8.61 16.23
C LEU A 8 31.46 -7.39 15.29
N VAL A 9 32.45 -6.50 15.37
CA VAL A 9 32.56 -5.33 14.48
C VAL A 9 32.76 -5.76 13.02
N ALA A 10 33.63 -6.74 12.76
CA ALA A 10 33.86 -7.26 11.41
C ALA A 10 32.62 -7.98 10.83
N ALA A 11 31.87 -8.70 11.67
CA ALA A 11 30.62 -9.31 11.28
C ALA A 11 29.55 -8.25 10.95
N ALA A 12 29.39 -7.22 11.78
CA ALA A 12 28.48 -6.11 11.52
C ALA A 12 28.81 -5.37 10.22
N ARG A 13 30.10 -5.10 9.94
CA ARG A 13 30.54 -4.52 8.66
C ARG A 13 30.21 -5.41 7.46
N SER A 14 30.34 -6.73 7.62
CA SER A 14 29.98 -7.67 6.55
C SER A 14 28.49 -7.62 6.24
N LEU A 15 27.63 -7.55 7.27
CA LEU A 15 26.18 -7.38 7.10
C LEU A 15 25.81 -6.06 6.45
N ALA A 16 26.47 -4.97 6.84
CA ALA A 16 26.25 -3.65 6.23
C ALA A 16 26.61 -3.62 4.74
N ALA A 17 27.56 -4.45 4.32
CA ALA A 17 27.94 -4.64 2.91
C ALA A 17 27.11 -5.72 2.19
N GLY A 18 26.05 -6.25 2.81
CA GLY A 18 25.21 -7.30 2.21
C GLY A 18 25.89 -8.66 2.08
N ASN A 19 26.89 -8.97 2.93
CA ASN A 19 27.60 -10.24 2.98
C ASN A 19 27.23 -11.06 4.24
N PRO A 20 26.06 -11.72 4.26
CA PRO A 20 25.59 -12.49 5.40
C PRO A 20 26.47 -13.72 5.69
N LEU A 21 27.00 -14.38 4.66
CA LEU A 21 27.88 -15.54 4.85
C LEU A 21 29.20 -15.15 5.52
N GLY A 22 29.80 -14.02 5.10
CA GLY A 22 30.98 -13.46 5.74
C GLY A 22 30.72 -13.12 7.22
N ALA A 23 29.54 -12.61 7.56
CA ALA A 23 29.18 -12.38 8.95
C ALA A 23 29.07 -13.69 9.74
N LEU A 24 28.37 -14.69 9.20
CA LEU A 24 28.19 -16.00 9.84
C LEU A 24 29.51 -16.71 10.10
N ASN A 25 30.47 -16.65 9.16
CA ASN A 25 31.81 -17.23 9.34
C ASN A 25 32.53 -16.70 10.60
N ARG A 26 32.15 -15.52 11.09
CA ARG A 26 32.76 -14.89 12.28
C ARG A 26 32.00 -15.16 13.57
N VAL A 27 30.68 -15.37 13.52
CA VAL A 27 29.83 -15.42 14.73
C VAL A 27 29.01 -16.70 14.88
N ALA A 28 29.06 -17.66 13.94
CA ALA A 28 28.17 -18.83 13.91
C ALA A 28 28.21 -19.68 15.18
N LEU A 29 29.38 -19.82 15.81
CA LEU A 29 29.59 -20.66 17.00
C LEU A 29 29.35 -19.92 18.33
N ARG A 30 29.02 -18.63 18.27
CA ARG A 30 28.82 -17.79 19.46
C ARG A 30 27.36 -17.78 19.89
N GLY A 31 27.15 -17.81 21.20
CA GLY A 31 25.84 -17.81 21.86
C GLY A 31 25.53 -16.56 22.68
N ASP A 32 26.45 -15.58 22.73
CA ASP A 32 26.22 -14.30 23.39
C ASP A 32 25.20 -13.42 22.65
N ALA A 33 24.57 -12.49 23.38
CA ALA A 33 23.47 -11.67 22.85
C ALA A 33 23.83 -10.90 21.56
N PRO A 34 24.99 -10.20 21.46
CA PRO A 34 25.42 -9.58 20.19
C PRO A 34 25.57 -10.57 19.04
N ALA A 35 26.19 -11.74 19.26
CA ALA A 35 26.34 -12.75 18.22
C ALA A 35 25.00 -13.30 17.74
N LEU A 36 24.05 -13.56 18.66
CA LEU A 36 22.69 -13.96 18.31
C LEU A 36 21.99 -12.91 17.45
N ALA A 37 22.14 -11.62 17.77
CA ALA A 37 21.56 -10.53 17.00
C ALA A 37 22.12 -10.49 15.56
N LEU A 38 23.44 -10.56 15.41
CA LEU A 38 24.10 -10.54 14.10
C LEU A 38 23.73 -11.77 13.26
N ARG A 39 23.64 -12.95 13.86
CA ARG A 39 23.15 -14.17 13.18
C ARG A 39 21.70 -14.02 12.75
N GLY A 40 20.86 -13.39 13.57
CA GLY A 40 19.47 -13.09 13.21
C GLY A 40 19.37 -12.21 11.97
N ILE A 41 20.14 -11.12 11.90
CA ILE A 41 20.22 -10.23 10.74
C ILE A 41 20.74 -10.98 9.51
N ALA A 42 21.78 -11.81 9.66
CA ALA A 42 22.30 -12.63 8.57
C ALA A 42 21.26 -13.59 7.99
N MET A 43 20.50 -14.27 8.86
CA MET A 43 19.41 -15.17 8.43
C MET A 43 18.30 -14.40 7.73
N ALA A 44 17.99 -13.18 8.16
CA ALA A 44 17.02 -12.31 7.49
C ALA A 44 17.48 -11.94 6.06
N GLN A 45 18.75 -11.56 5.87
CA GLN A 45 19.33 -11.28 4.56
C GLN A 45 19.37 -12.52 3.64
N LEU A 46 19.43 -13.72 4.21
CA LEU A 46 19.35 -15.00 3.49
C LEU A 46 17.90 -15.47 3.24
N GLY A 47 16.89 -14.76 3.76
CA GLY A 47 15.48 -15.10 3.58
C GLY A 47 14.90 -16.09 4.60
N ASP A 48 15.67 -16.60 5.56
CA ASP A 48 15.14 -17.44 6.66
C ASP A 48 14.57 -16.56 7.79
N LEU A 49 13.40 -15.98 7.51
CA LEU A 49 12.73 -15.01 8.40
C LEU A 49 12.26 -15.65 9.72
N VAL A 50 11.91 -16.94 9.70
CA VAL A 50 11.47 -17.66 10.91
C VAL A 50 12.64 -17.80 11.88
N ARG A 51 13.80 -18.26 11.39
CA ARG A 51 14.99 -18.39 12.21
C ARG A 51 15.54 -17.05 12.64
N ALA A 52 15.54 -16.05 11.74
CA ALA A 52 15.91 -14.68 12.06
C ALA A 52 15.12 -14.14 13.26
N LYS A 53 13.79 -14.25 13.22
CA LYS A 53 12.90 -13.79 14.30
C LYS A 53 13.20 -14.48 15.63
N SER A 54 13.46 -15.80 15.61
CA SER A 54 13.83 -16.57 16.80
C SER A 54 15.15 -16.08 17.42
N LEU A 55 16.17 -15.86 16.57
CA LEU A 55 17.49 -15.39 17.00
C LEU A 55 17.45 -13.98 17.58
N ILE A 56 16.74 -13.05 16.92
CA ILE A 56 16.59 -11.66 17.41
C ILE A 56 15.87 -11.63 18.75
N ARG A 57 14.79 -12.41 18.92
CA ARG A 57 14.08 -12.51 20.20
C ARG A 57 14.95 -13.09 21.30
N SER A 58 15.78 -14.08 20.97
CA SER A 58 16.73 -14.68 21.92
C SER A 58 17.81 -13.67 22.33
N ALA A 59 18.34 -12.90 21.37
CA ALA A 59 19.27 -11.81 21.66
C ALA A 59 18.64 -10.76 22.58
N ALA A 60 17.42 -10.29 22.26
CA ALA A 60 16.70 -9.30 23.06
C ALA A 60 16.46 -9.74 24.52
N ARG A 61 16.28 -11.04 24.76
CA ARG A 61 16.14 -11.63 26.11
C ARG A 61 17.47 -11.81 26.83
N ALA A 62 18.55 -12.07 26.08
CA ALA A 62 19.88 -12.26 26.63
C ALA A 62 20.58 -10.94 26.98
N PHE A 63 20.18 -9.82 26.36
CA PHE A 63 20.58 -8.48 26.79
C PHE A 63 19.97 -8.11 28.15
N GLY A 64 20.78 -7.54 29.04
CA GLY A 64 20.36 -7.16 30.39
C GLY A 64 19.54 -5.87 30.43
N PRO A 65 19.00 -5.49 31.61
CA PRO A 65 18.23 -4.25 31.77
C PRO A 65 19.05 -2.99 31.50
N ARG A 66 20.38 -3.06 31.63
CA ARG A 66 21.30 -1.95 31.32
C ARG A 66 21.58 -1.78 29.82
N ASP A 67 21.25 -2.78 29.01
CA ASP A 67 21.53 -2.79 27.56
C ASP A 67 20.35 -2.21 26.76
N ALA A 68 19.80 -1.07 27.20
CA ALA A 68 18.60 -0.46 26.63
C ALA A 68 18.71 -0.21 25.11
N VAL A 69 19.86 0.31 24.66
CA VAL A 69 20.16 0.57 23.24
C VAL A 69 20.19 -0.73 22.43
N ALA A 70 20.84 -1.78 22.94
CA ALA A 70 20.95 -3.06 22.23
C ALA A 70 19.59 -3.76 22.11
N ARG A 71 18.76 -3.68 23.16
CA ARG A 71 17.38 -4.16 23.13
C ARG A 71 16.52 -3.37 22.13
N ALA A 72 16.66 -2.04 22.10
CA ALA A 72 15.96 -1.21 21.12
C ALA A 72 16.35 -1.59 19.68
N ARG A 73 17.65 -1.80 19.38
CA ARG A 73 18.10 -2.31 18.07
C ARG A 73 17.49 -3.67 17.71
N CYS A 74 17.34 -4.58 18.69
CA CYS A 74 16.66 -5.85 18.46
C CYS A 74 15.17 -5.66 18.11
N VAL A 75 14.48 -4.70 18.72
CA VAL A 75 13.09 -4.36 18.36
C VAL A 75 13.02 -3.83 16.93
N VAL A 76 13.95 -2.98 16.51
CA VAL A 76 14.03 -2.49 15.13
C VAL A 76 14.24 -3.64 14.14
N ALA A 77 15.20 -4.55 14.43
CA ALA A 77 15.44 -5.72 13.59
C ALA A 77 14.23 -6.67 13.54
N GLU A 78 13.52 -6.88 14.65
CA GLU A 78 12.28 -7.67 14.66
C GLU A 78 11.18 -7.02 13.81
N ALA A 79 11.03 -5.70 13.86
CA ALA A 79 10.07 -4.97 13.04
C ALA A 79 10.38 -5.07 11.53
N GLU A 80 11.67 -5.05 11.16
CA GLU A 80 12.10 -5.25 9.78
C GLU A 80 11.79 -6.66 9.28
N ILE A 81 12.09 -7.70 10.07
CA ILE A 81 11.73 -9.09 9.75
C ILE A 81 10.20 -9.25 9.63
N ALA A 82 9.45 -8.57 10.51
CA ALA A 82 7.99 -8.59 10.45
C ALA A 82 7.46 -7.92 9.17
N LEU A 83 8.03 -6.79 8.75
CA LEU A 83 7.69 -6.14 7.48
C LEU A 83 8.04 -7.01 6.26
N ALA A 84 9.22 -7.62 6.24
CA ALA A 84 9.66 -8.53 5.18
C ALA A 84 8.75 -9.75 5.06
N SER A 85 8.20 -10.24 6.17
CA SER A 85 7.23 -11.34 6.19
C SER A 85 5.77 -10.88 6.08
N ARG A 86 5.51 -9.60 5.76
CA ARG A 86 4.17 -8.96 5.75
C ARG A 86 3.33 -9.36 6.98
N ASP A 87 3.95 -9.46 8.14
CA ASP A 87 3.28 -9.62 9.44
C ASP A 87 3.16 -8.22 10.05
N LEU A 88 2.01 -7.56 9.88
CA LEU A 88 1.84 -6.13 10.23
C LEU A 88 1.16 -5.90 11.59
N GLY A 89 0.79 -6.98 12.29
CA GLY A 89 0.08 -6.97 13.56
C GLY A 89 0.97 -6.75 14.79
N TRP A 90 2.25 -6.44 14.60
CA TRP A 90 3.16 -6.19 15.73
C TRP A 90 2.85 -4.84 16.42
N PRO A 91 3.23 -4.69 17.70
CA PRO A 91 2.87 -3.51 18.48
C PRO A 91 3.63 -2.26 18.00
N ALA A 92 2.95 -1.35 17.30
CA ALA A 92 3.54 -0.11 16.78
C ALA A 92 4.17 0.74 17.90
N LYS A 93 3.57 0.75 19.09
CA LYS A 93 4.08 1.44 20.29
C LYS A 93 5.46 0.93 20.73
N SER A 94 5.77 -0.36 20.52
CA SER A 94 7.07 -0.91 20.89
C SER A 94 8.18 -0.38 19.98
N LEU A 95 7.93 -0.28 18.67
CA LEU A 95 8.91 0.30 17.75
C LEU A 95 9.09 1.80 18.01
N GLU A 96 8.02 2.51 18.33
CA GLU A 96 8.08 3.92 18.71
C GLU A 96 8.91 4.14 19.97
N ALA A 97 8.68 3.35 21.02
CA ALA A 97 9.50 3.42 22.24
C ALA A 97 10.98 3.07 21.97
N ALA A 98 11.24 2.09 21.10
CA ALA A 98 12.60 1.76 20.68
C ALA A 98 13.26 2.92 19.93
N ARG A 99 12.56 3.58 19.00
CA ARG A 99 13.02 4.77 18.29
C ARG A 99 13.39 5.89 19.26
N GLN A 100 12.50 6.23 20.19
CA GLN A 100 12.75 7.25 21.21
C GLN A 100 13.97 6.92 22.09
N THR A 101 14.12 5.64 22.46
CA THR A 101 15.29 5.18 23.22
C THR A 101 16.57 5.40 22.42
N LEU A 102 16.58 5.06 21.13
CA LEU A 102 17.73 5.24 20.26
C LEU A 102 18.09 6.71 20.07
N GLU A 103 17.09 7.58 19.89
CA GLU A 103 17.29 9.04 19.79
C GLU A 103 17.88 9.63 21.08
N ALA A 104 17.34 9.23 22.24
CA ALA A 104 17.84 9.69 23.54
C ALA A 104 19.30 9.28 23.83
N HIS A 105 19.81 8.27 23.12
CA HIS A 105 21.19 7.78 23.25
C HIS A 105 22.05 8.11 22.01
N ASP A 106 21.63 9.05 21.17
CA ASP A 106 22.33 9.53 19.97
C ASP A 106 22.61 8.44 18.90
N ASP A 107 21.86 7.34 18.92
CA ASP A 107 21.91 6.29 17.89
C ASP A 107 21.01 6.65 16.70
N ARG A 108 21.38 7.74 16.03
CA ARG A 108 20.56 8.39 14.99
C ARG A 108 20.26 7.48 13.80
N LEU A 109 21.22 6.62 13.41
CA LEU A 109 21.05 5.73 12.27
C LEU A 109 19.98 4.67 12.52
N ASN A 110 19.98 4.04 13.70
CA ASN A 110 18.96 3.04 14.02
C ASN A 110 17.61 3.69 14.34
N ALA A 111 17.59 4.88 14.93
CA ALA A 111 16.37 5.66 15.10
C ALA A 111 15.72 6.02 13.75
N ALA A 112 16.54 6.45 12.80
CA ALA A 112 16.12 6.73 11.44
C ALA A 112 15.57 5.48 10.73
N HIS A 113 16.25 4.34 10.88
CA HIS A 113 15.77 3.07 10.35
C HIS A 113 14.42 2.69 10.97
N ALA A 114 14.27 2.80 12.29
CA ALA A 114 13.00 2.57 12.98
C ALA A 114 11.87 3.44 12.40
N ARG A 115 12.14 4.72 12.16
CA ARG A 115 11.20 5.66 11.52
C ARG A 115 10.81 5.21 10.11
N ASN A 116 11.80 4.85 9.28
CA ASN A 116 11.54 4.32 7.94
C ASN A 116 10.64 3.06 7.99
N LEU A 117 10.87 2.15 8.95
CA LEU A 117 10.02 0.97 9.13
C LEU A 117 8.59 1.34 9.55
N GLN A 118 8.40 2.34 10.43
CA GLN A 118 7.08 2.85 10.79
C GLN A 118 6.34 3.39 9.56
N VAL A 119 7.02 4.20 8.73
CA VAL A 119 6.43 4.76 7.50
C VAL A 119 6.10 3.65 6.50
N ARG A 120 6.98 2.67 6.29
CA ARG A 120 6.71 1.52 5.42
C ARG A 120 5.48 0.74 5.89
N ARG A 121 5.31 0.53 7.20
CA ARG A 121 4.09 -0.07 7.73
C ARG A 121 2.86 0.75 7.37
N LEU A 122 2.88 2.07 7.65
CA LEU A 122 1.76 2.97 7.38
C LEU A 122 1.37 2.97 5.89
N LEU A 123 2.35 2.95 4.98
CA LEU A 123 2.13 2.83 3.55
C LEU A 123 1.40 1.52 3.17
N LEU A 124 1.75 0.40 3.80
CA LEU A 124 1.13 -0.90 3.53
C LEU A 124 -0.30 -1.00 4.03
N ILE A 125 -0.64 -0.27 5.09
CA ILE A 125 -2.00 -0.23 5.65
C ILE A 125 -2.83 0.95 5.13
N GLY A 126 -2.29 1.77 4.23
CA GLY A 126 -3.02 2.87 3.58
C GLY A 126 -3.11 4.17 4.37
N HIS A 127 -2.34 4.34 5.45
CA HIS A 127 -2.34 5.53 6.31
C HIS A 127 -1.35 6.61 5.81
N LEU A 128 -1.68 7.25 4.68
CA LEU A 128 -0.78 8.18 3.99
C LEU A 128 -0.50 9.47 4.76
N ASP A 129 -1.52 10.05 5.41
CA ASP A 129 -1.34 11.30 6.16
C ASP A 129 -0.38 11.11 7.35
N GLU A 130 -0.49 9.97 8.04
CA GLU A 130 0.42 9.61 9.13
C GLU A 130 1.85 9.34 8.61
N ALA A 131 1.96 8.72 7.44
CA ALA A 131 3.25 8.45 6.80
C ALA A 131 3.99 9.75 6.45
N GLU A 132 3.29 10.75 5.90
CA GLU A 132 3.86 12.08 5.61
C GLU A 132 4.23 12.82 6.90
N ARG A 133 3.33 12.89 7.88
CA ARG A 133 3.60 13.53 9.18
C ARG A 133 4.83 12.97 9.89
N LEU A 134 5.08 11.66 9.73
CA LEU A 134 6.23 11.03 10.36
C LEU A 134 7.56 11.34 9.66
N LEU A 135 7.53 11.78 8.40
CA LEU A 135 8.69 12.25 7.65
C LEU A 135 8.89 13.77 7.73
N ASP A 136 7.86 14.54 8.08
CA ASP A 136 7.96 15.98 8.21
C ASP A 136 9.07 16.39 9.19
N GLY A 137 9.94 17.30 8.76
CA GLY A 137 11.07 17.80 9.57
C GLY A 137 12.19 16.78 9.81
N PHE A 138 12.17 15.64 9.13
CA PHE A 138 13.22 14.63 9.26
C PHE A 138 14.42 14.93 8.37
N ASP A 139 15.60 15.06 8.98
CA ASP A 139 16.85 15.21 8.24
C ASP A 139 17.44 13.84 7.85
N ALA A 140 17.39 13.54 6.55
CA ALA A 140 17.96 12.33 5.96
C ALA A 140 19.44 12.50 5.49
N ALA A 141 20.02 13.69 5.62
CA ALA A 141 21.38 13.99 5.16
C ALA A 141 22.50 13.09 5.74
N PRO A 142 22.43 12.55 6.98
CA PRO A 142 23.53 11.75 7.52
C PRO A 142 23.49 10.26 7.12
N PHE A 143 22.64 9.85 6.19
CA PHE A 143 22.45 8.43 5.88
C PHE A 143 23.58 7.80 5.06
N PRO A 144 24.02 6.58 5.42
CA PRO A 144 24.77 5.72 4.51
C PRO A 144 23.97 5.44 3.23
N PRO A 145 24.64 5.20 2.09
CA PRO A 145 23.98 5.04 0.79
C PRO A 145 22.78 4.07 0.78
N ALA A 146 22.89 2.92 1.45
CA ALA A 146 21.80 1.95 1.52
C ALA A 146 20.55 2.51 2.24
N SER A 147 20.75 3.22 3.35
CA SER A 147 19.67 3.86 4.11
C SER A 147 19.06 5.03 3.35
N SER A 148 19.88 5.80 2.60
CA SER A 148 19.38 6.86 1.72
C SER A 148 18.50 6.31 0.61
N ALA A 149 18.89 5.21 -0.03
CA ALA A 149 18.07 4.58 -1.06
C ALA A 149 16.72 4.09 -0.50
N ALA A 150 16.75 3.41 0.65
CA ALA A 150 15.53 2.95 1.32
C ALA A 150 14.61 4.10 1.71
N HIS A 151 15.17 5.22 2.19
CA HIS A 151 14.40 6.43 2.49
C HIS A 151 13.76 7.03 1.25
N GLU A 152 14.51 7.17 0.15
CA GLU A 152 13.98 7.73 -1.10
C GLU A 152 12.92 6.83 -1.74
N LEU A 153 13.00 5.51 -1.56
CA LEU A 153 11.94 4.58 -1.95
C LEU A 153 10.63 4.83 -1.18
N ILE A 154 10.73 5.17 0.11
CA ILE A 154 9.56 5.54 0.92
C ILE A 154 8.96 6.86 0.40
N VAL A 155 9.80 7.87 0.16
CA VAL A 155 9.36 9.16 -0.41
C VAL A 155 8.68 8.96 -1.77
N ALA A 156 9.26 8.13 -2.64
CA ALA A 156 8.66 7.76 -3.92
C ALA A 156 7.31 7.07 -3.73
N GLY A 157 7.23 6.09 -2.81
CA GLY A 157 6.00 5.34 -2.53
C GLY A 157 4.87 6.19 -1.97
N ILE A 158 5.17 7.23 -1.18
CA ILE A 158 4.21 8.25 -0.73
C ILE A 158 3.76 9.09 -1.93
N ALA A 159 4.72 9.63 -2.69
CA ALA A 159 4.45 10.51 -3.82
C ALA A 159 3.58 9.83 -4.89
N MET A 160 3.83 8.56 -5.21
CA MET A 160 3.01 7.77 -6.14
C MET A 160 1.54 7.67 -5.66
N ARG A 161 1.32 7.32 -4.40
CA ARG A 161 -0.05 7.18 -3.84
C ARG A 161 -0.78 8.52 -3.69
N ARG A 162 -0.02 9.60 -3.56
CA ARG A 162 -0.52 10.99 -3.63
C ARG A 162 -0.74 11.50 -5.06
N LEU A 163 -0.48 10.69 -6.08
CA LEU A 163 -0.53 11.09 -7.49
C LEU A 163 0.38 12.29 -7.80
N ARG A 164 1.56 12.36 -7.17
CA ARG A 164 2.60 13.38 -7.42
C ARG A 164 3.73 12.77 -8.24
N THR A 165 3.50 12.47 -9.52
CA THR A 165 4.41 11.62 -10.31
C THR A 165 5.79 12.24 -10.51
N LYS A 166 5.88 13.57 -10.70
CA LYS A 166 7.18 14.27 -10.79
C LYS A 166 8.02 14.10 -9.53
N THR A 167 7.38 14.20 -8.37
CA THR A 167 8.05 14.00 -7.08
C THR A 167 8.50 12.55 -6.91
N ALA A 168 7.67 11.59 -7.32
CA ALA A 168 8.02 10.17 -7.31
C ALA A 168 9.23 9.86 -8.21
N ARG A 169 9.24 10.34 -9.46
CA ARG A 169 10.37 10.16 -10.39
C ARG A 169 11.66 10.77 -9.83
N ALA A 170 11.60 11.97 -9.25
CA ALA A 170 12.77 12.61 -8.64
C ALA A 170 13.32 11.82 -7.44
N ALA A 171 12.44 11.28 -6.59
CA ALA A 171 12.82 10.44 -5.46
C ALA A 171 13.44 9.11 -5.93
N LEU A 172 12.85 8.43 -6.90
CA LEU A 172 13.44 7.22 -7.49
C LEU A 172 14.82 7.46 -8.09
N ALA A 173 15.04 8.60 -8.76
CA ALA A 173 16.36 8.94 -9.28
C ALA A 173 17.40 9.15 -8.16
N ARG A 174 17.00 9.71 -7.01
CA ARG A 174 17.86 9.78 -5.81
C ARG A 174 18.11 8.39 -5.22
N ALA A 175 17.07 7.56 -5.15
CA ALA A 175 17.18 6.17 -4.68
C ALA A 175 18.15 5.36 -5.54
N GLU A 176 18.09 5.50 -6.86
CA GLU A 176 18.95 4.79 -7.81
C GLU A 176 20.43 5.18 -7.63
N ARG A 177 20.71 6.49 -7.50
CA ARG A 177 22.07 6.97 -7.22
C ARG A 177 22.59 6.41 -5.90
N ALA A 178 21.77 6.41 -4.85
CA ALA A 178 22.15 5.89 -3.55
C ALA A 178 22.36 4.37 -3.57
N ALA A 179 21.51 3.62 -4.27
CA ALA A 179 21.62 2.17 -4.45
C ALA A 179 22.89 1.78 -5.21
N ARG A 180 23.26 2.54 -6.25
CA ARG A 180 24.52 2.35 -6.99
C ARG A 180 25.73 2.53 -6.07
N HIS A 181 25.75 3.58 -5.23
CA HIS A 181 26.83 3.78 -4.27
C HIS A 181 26.86 2.70 -3.17
N ALA A 182 25.71 2.16 -2.79
CA ALA A 182 25.64 1.07 -1.81
C ALA A 182 26.20 -0.26 -2.38
N ALA A 183 26.15 -0.45 -3.70
CA ALA A 183 26.57 -1.66 -4.39
C ALA A 183 25.89 -2.95 -3.87
N ILE A 184 24.62 -2.84 -3.46
CA ILE A 184 23.80 -3.97 -2.99
C ILE A 184 22.82 -4.35 -4.11
N PRO A 185 22.98 -5.54 -4.74
CA PRO A 185 22.15 -5.93 -5.89
C PRO A 185 20.65 -5.97 -5.61
N GLY A 186 20.24 -6.48 -4.44
CA GLY A 186 18.83 -6.55 -4.06
C GLY A 186 18.17 -5.17 -3.93
N LEU A 187 18.91 -4.18 -3.44
CA LEU A 187 18.43 -2.80 -3.31
C LEU A 187 18.29 -2.13 -4.69
N ALA A 188 19.22 -2.38 -5.62
CA ALA A 188 19.10 -1.90 -6.99
C ALA A 188 17.86 -2.49 -7.68
N ALA A 189 17.59 -3.79 -7.50
CA ALA A 189 16.39 -4.44 -8.02
C ALA A 189 15.09 -3.88 -7.41
N GLU A 190 15.08 -3.54 -6.11
CA GLU A 190 13.93 -2.89 -5.48
C GLU A 190 13.65 -1.51 -6.09
N VAL A 191 14.70 -0.71 -6.33
CA VAL A 191 14.57 0.60 -7.00
C VAL A 191 14.06 0.46 -8.43
N GLU A 192 14.61 -0.47 -9.20
CA GLU A 192 14.17 -0.72 -10.57
C GLU A 192 12.70 -1.18 -10.61
N SER A 193 12.30 -2.07 -9.70
CA SER A 193 10.92 -2.52 -9.57
C SER A 193 9.96 -1.38 -9.25
N ALA A 194 10.33 -0.50 -8.32
CA ALA A 194 9.54 0.68 -7.98
C ALA A 194 9.45 1.68 -9.15
N ALA A 195 10.52 1.83 -9.93
CA ALA A 195 10.52 2.70 -11.11
C ALA A 195 9.56 2.17 -12.19
N ARG A 196 9.57 0.86 -12.47
CA ARG A 196 8.66 0.23 -13.43
C ARG A 196 7.19 0.48 -13.13
N LEU A 197 6.80 0.66 -11.86
CA LEU A 197 5.41 0.94 -11.51
C LEU A 197 4.87 2.23 -12.14
N LEU A 198 5.72 3.24 -12.38
CA LEU A 198 5.31 4.49 -13.03
C LEU A 198 5.03 4.33 -14.52
N ASP A 199 5.62 3.32 -15.14
CA ASP A 199 5.54 3.07 -16.58
C ASP A 199 4.58 1.91 -16.90
N THR A 200 3.80 1.47 -15.90
CA THR A 200 2.73 0.46 -16.06
C THR A 200 1.35 1.09 -15.94
N PRO A 201 0.33 0.57 -16.64
CA PRO A 201 -1.04 1.07 -16.52
C PRO A 201 -1.54 1.02 -15.08
N ALA A 202 -2.00 2.18 -14.60
CA ALA A 202 -2.58 2.34 -13.27
C ALA A 202 -4.11 2.24 -13.31
N ALA A 203 -4.73 2.76 -14.37
CA ALA A 203 -6.19 2.82 -14.53
C ALA A 203 -6.63 2.64 -15.98
N ARG A 204 -7.94 2.63 -16.19
CA ARG A 204 -8.58 2.82 -17.50
C ARG A 204 -9.55 4.00 -17.43
N LEU A 205 -9.55 4.81 -18.48
CA LEU A 205 -10.49 5.88 -18.72
C LEU A 205 -11.63 5.35 -19.60
N ILE A 206 -12.87 5.59 -19.21
CA ILE A 206 -14.06 5.30 -20.02
C ILE A 206 -14.76 6.63 -20.28
N ALA A 207 -14.89 6.99 -21.56
CA ALA A 207 -15.54 8.23 -21.99
C ALA A 207 -16.14 8.04 -23.39
N GLY A 208 -17.39 8.46 -23.59
CA GLY A 208 -18.04 8.42 -24.92
C GLY A 208 -18.11 7.03 -25.56
N GLY A 209 -18.15 5.96 -24.76
CA GLY A 209 -18.15 4.56 -25.24
C GLY A 209 -16.78 3.99 -25.58
N GLU A 210 -15.71 4.79 -25.48
CA GLU A 210 -14.32 4.36 -25.70
C GLU A 210 -13.61 4.06 -24.37
N GLU A 211 -12.67 3.11 -24.40
CA GLU A 211 -11.82 2.77 -23.26
C GLU A 211 -10.33 2.97 -23.58
N ARG A 212 -9.58 3.59 -22.66
CA ARG A 212 -8.13 3.81 -22.81
C ARG A 212 -7.39 3.52 -21.51
N LEU A 213 -6.28 2.78 -21.59
CA LEU A 213 -5.38 2.60 -20.45
C LEU A 213 -4.64 3.89 -20.11
N LEU A 214 -4.52 4.18 -18.82
CA LEU A 214 -3.85 5.36 -18.28
C LEU A 214 -2.65 4.95 -17.42
N LEU A 215 -1.51 5.61 -17.64
CA LEU A 215 -0.38 5.59 -16.71
C LEU A 215 -0.70 6.46 -15.48
N LEU A 216 0.14 6.37 -14.44
CA LEU A 216 -0.08 7.16 -13.22
C LEU A 216 -0.05 8.67 -13.49
N GLU A 217 0.78 9.11 -14.43
CA GLU A 217 0.89 10.53 -14.82
C GLU A 217 -0.36 11.03 -15.57
N ASP A 218 -0.99 10.17 -16.38
CA ASP A 218 -2.27 10.48 -17.01
C ASP A 218 -3.38 10.60 -15.96
N VAL A 219 -3.35 9.75 -14.92
CA VAL A 219 -4.29 9.85 -13.79
C VAL A 219 -4.07 11.14 -13.00
N GLU A 220 -2.83 11.55 -12.74
CA GLU A 220 -2.52 12.85 -12.14
C GLU A 220 -3.07 14.01 -12.98
N ALA A 221 -2.81 13.99 -14.30
CA ALA A 221 -3.31 15.01 -15.21
C ALA A 221 -4.85 15.06 -15.26
N LEU A 222 -5.51 13.88 -15.26
CA LEU A 222 -6.96 13.77 -15.22
C LEU A 222 -7.55 14.37 -13.94
N MET A 223 -6.95 14.08 -12.79
CA MET A 223 -7.39 14.61 -11.49
C MET A 223 -7.21 16.12 -11.37
N ALA A 224 -6.28 16.70 -12.13
CA ALA A 224 -6.07 18.15 -12.23
C ALA A 224 -6.90 18.82 -13.33
N SER A 225 -7.63 18.04 -14.14
CA SER A 225 -8.45 18.55 -15.24
C SER A 225 -9.78 19.15 -14.75
N LYS A 226 -10.55 19.72 -15.69
CA LYS A 226 -11.90 20.25 -15.44
C LYS A 226 -13.01 19.22 -15.73
N ALA A 227 -12.66 17.94 -15.88
CA ALA A 227 -13.64 16.88 -16.09
C ALA A 227 -14.35 16.52 -14.78
N LEU A 228 -15.63 16.13 -14.88
CA LEU A 228 -16.32 15.46 -13.78
C LEU A 228 -15.90 13.99 -13.80
N VAL A 229 -15.07 13.60 -12.82
CA VAL A 229 -14.47 12.26 -12.74
C VAL A 229 -15.27 11.39 -11.78
N ILE A 230 -15.80 10.27 -12.29
CA ILE A 230 -16.35 9.21 -11.47
C ILE A 230 -15.22 8.21 -11.23
N ASP A 231 -14.63 8.28 -10.04
CA ASP A 231 -13.48 7.48 -9.63
C ASP A 231 -13.94 6.15 -9.01
N ALA A 232 -13.93 5.08 -9.81
CA ALA A 232 -14.20 3.72 -9.38
C ALA A 232 -13.01 3.05 -8.68
N CYS A 233 -11.84 3.66 -8.68
CA CYS A 233 -10.72 3.19 -7.87
C CYS A 233 -10.94 3.52 -6.39
N ARG A 234 -11.48 4.72 -6.12
CA ARG A 234 -11.71 5.27 -4.76
C ARG A 234 -13.18 5.38 -4.36
N TYR A 235 -14.10 4.99 -5.23
CA TYR A 235 -15.55 5.11 -5.03
C TYR A 235 -16.00 6.54 -4.70
N ALA A 236 -15.61 7.49 -5.54
CA ALA A 236 -15.91 8.91 -5.35
C ALA A 236 -16.31 9.59 -6.66
N VAL A 237 -16.99 10.74 -6.56
CA VAL A 237 -17.23 11.65 -7.69
C VAL A 237 -16.48 12.95 -7.42
N ARG A 238 -15.78 13.47 -8.44
CA ARG A 238 -14.86 14.61 -8.29
C ARG A 238 -15.06 15.65 -9.38
N ASP A 239 -15.00 16.93 -8.99
CA ASP A 239 -14.84 18.08 -9.89
C ASP A 239 -13.80 19.02 -9.26
N GLY A 240 -12.57 19.00 -9.80
CA GLY A 240 -11.41 19.65 -9.20
C GLY A 240 -11.19 19.23 -7.74
N ASP A 241 -11.22 20.21 -6.82
CA ASP A 241 -11.03 20.00 -5.39
C ASP A 241 -12.29 19.50 -4.65
N HIS A 242 -13.47 19.51 -5.29
CA HIS A 242 -14.69 19.02 -4.68
C HIS A 242 -14.79 17.51 -4.85
N VAL A 243 -14.90 16.79 -3.72
CA VAL A 243 -14.93 15.33 -3.69
C VAL A 243 -16.13 14.84 -2.89
N VAL A 244 -16.93 14.00 -3.53
CA VAL A 244 -18.07 13.34 -2.90
C VAL A 244 -17.76 11.85 -2.77
N ALA A 245 -17.49 11.41 -1.53
CA ALA A 245 -17.21 10.01 -1.23
C ALA A 245 -18.49 9.16 -1.23
N LEU A 246 -18.49 8.07 -1.99
CA LEU A 246 -19.59 7.11 -2.11
C LEU A 246 -19.18 5.68 -1.72
N ALA A 247 -18.01 5.49 -1.12
CA ALA A 247 -17.48 4.18 -0.73
C ALA A 247 -18.42 3.37 0.18
N THR A 248 -19.18 4.03 1.06
CA THR A 248 -20.18 3.40 1.95
C THR A 248 -21.58 3.32 1.33
N ARG A 249 -21.75 3.81 0.09
CA ARG A 249 -23.03 3.95 -0.61
C ARG A 249 -22.95 3.28 -1.99
N PRO A 250 -22.75 1.94 -2.05
CA PRO A 250 -22.45 1.23 -3.30
C PRO A 250 -23.54 1.38 -4.35
N VAL A 251 -24.81 1.43 -3.95
CA VAL A 251 -25.93 1.66 -4.86
C VAL A 251 -25.84 3.04 -5.53
N LEU A 252 -25.55 4.09 -4.74
CA LEU A 252 -25.42 5.45 -5.27
C LEU A 252 -24.21 5.56 -6.21
N PHE A 253 -23.09 4.91 -5.85
CA PHE A 253 -21.92 4.87 -6.72
C PHE A 253 -22.22 4.17 -8.05
N THR A 254 -22.88 3.00 -8.03
CA THR A 254 -23.25 2.28 -9.24
C THR A 254 -24.17 3.11 -10.15
N LEU A 255 -25.12 3.85 -9.57
CA LEU A 255 -25.98 4.76 -10.33
C LEU A 255 -25.16 5.89 -10.96
N ALA A 256 -24.29 6.56 -10.19
CA ALA A 256 -23.43 7.64 -10.70
C ALA A 256 -22.51 7.16 -11.84
N ARG A 257 -21.85 6.01 -11.66
CA ARG A 257 -21.02 5.38 -12.70
C ARG A 257 -21.83 5.06 -13.95
N THR A 258 -23.00 4.44 -13.80
CA THR A 258 -23.83 4.06 -14.94
C THR A 258 -24.29 5.28 -15.75
N LEU A 259 -24.67 6.36 -15.07
CA LEU A 259 -25.05 7.61 -15.74
C LEU A 259 -23.85 8.26 -16.46
N ALA A 260 -22.67 8.21 -15.84
CA ALA A 260 -21.45 8.79 -16.42
C ALA A 260 -20.94 8.02 -17.65
N GLU A 261 -20.99 6.69 -17.64
CA GLU A 261 -20.59 5.87 -18.80
C GLU A 261 -21.46 6.14 -20.04
N ALA A 262 -22.72 6.53 -19.83
CA ALA A 262 -23.66 6.82 -20.90
C ALA A 262 -23.73 8.31 -21.27
N TRP A 263 -22.98 9.19 -20.58
CA TRP A 263 -23.00 10.62 -20.85
C TRP A 263 -22.47 10.91 -22.27
N PRO A 264 -23.07 11.85 -23.04
CA PRO A 264 -24.15 12.78 -22.66
C PRO A 264 -25.59 12.24 -22.79
N GLN A 265 -25.77 10.96 -23.11
CA GLN A 265 -27.09 10.36 -23.30
C GLN A 265 -27.77 9.98 -21.98
N ASP A 266 -29.07 9.69 -22.07
CA ASP A 266 -29.85 9.20 -20.95
C ASP A 266 -29.72 7.69 -20.76
N VAL A 267 -29.85 7.23 -19.51
CA VAL A 267 -29.90 5.80 -19.19
C VAL A 267 -31.35 5.39 -18.92
N PRO A 268 -31.87 4.32 -19.57
CA PRO A 268 -33.19 3.78 -19.28
C PRO A 268 -33.34 3.32 -17.82
N ARG A 269 -34.56 3.44 -17.26
CA ARG A 269 -34.87 3.03 -15.87
C ARG A 269 -34.54 1.57 -15.62
N ASP A 270 -34.86 0.70 -16.57
CA ASP A 270 -34.66 -0.75 -16.42
C ASP A 270 -33.16 -1.10 -16.36
N THR A 271 -32.32 -0.42 -17.14
CA THR A 271 -30.85 -0.56 -17.09
C THR A 271 -30.28 -0.10 -15.74
N LEU A 272 -30.78 1.01 -15.19
CA LEU A 272 -30.37 1.49 -13.86
C LEU A 272 -30.78 0.51 -12.77
N ILE A 273 -31.99 -0.06 -12.84
CA ILE A 273 -32.49 -1.09 -11.91
C ILE A 273 -31.62 -2.35 -11.98
N GLU A 274 -31.34 -2.83 -13.20
CA GLU A 274 -30.54 -4.02 -13.43
C GLU A 274 -29.14 -3.86 -12.83
N ARG A 275 -28.45 -2.76 -13.13
CA ARG A 275 -27.08 -2.53 -12.64
C ARG A 275 -27.02 -2.24 -11.14
N ALA A 276 -27.88 -1.35 -10.63
CA ALA A 276 -27.80 -0.90 -9.25
C ALA A 276 -28.35 -1.93 -8.24
N PHE A 277 -29.36 -2.70 -8.63
CA PHE A 277 -30.02 -3.66 -7.75
C PHE A 277 -29.76 -5.13 -8.11
N ARG A 278 -29.02 -5.40 -9.20
CA ARG A 278 -28.70 -6.76 -9.70
C ARG A 278 -29.93 -7.61 -9.98
N MET A 279 -31.00 -7.00 -10.51
CA MET A 279 -32.28 -7.65 -10.79
C MET A 279 -32.65 -7.54 -12.27
N LYS A 280 -32.93 -8.68 -12.91
CA LYS A 280 -33.20 -8.74 -14.36
C LYS A 280 -34.60 -8.27 -14.76
N HIS A 281 -35.57 -8.31 -13.85
CA HIS A 281 -36.96 -7.90 -14.12
C HIS A 281 -37.37 -6.76 -13.19
N ALA A 282 -37.55 -5.58 -13.76
CA ALA A 282 -38.04 -4.40 -13.05
C ALA A 282 -39.57 -4.51 -12.83
N ASP A 283 -40.01 -4.36 -11.59
CA ASP A 283 -41.41 -4.19 -11.23
C ASP A 283 -41.66 -2.76 -10.74
N GLU A 284 -42.90 -2.44 -10.36
CA GLU A 284 -43.24 -1.10 -9.90
C GLU A 284 -42.56 -0.74 -8.56
N THR A 285 -42.28 -1.74 -7.72
CA THR A 285 -41.52 -1.59 -6.48
C THR A 285 -40.08 -1.17 -6.77
N HIS A 286 -39.43 -1.80 -7.75
CA HIS A 286 -38.07 -1.47 -8.20
C HIS A 286 -38.00 -0.06 -8.78
N ARG A 287 -39.02 0.36 -9.53
CA ARG A 287 -39.11 1.75 -10.03
C ARG A 287 -39.29 2.76 -8.91
N ALA A 288 -40.12 2.46 -7.90
CA ALA A 288 -40.27 3.31 -6.72
C ALA A 288 -38.95 3.43 -5.94
N ARG A 289 -38.25 2.31 -5.74
CA ARG A 289 -36.92 2.30 -5.11
C ARG A 289 -35.89 3.09 -5.92
N LEU A 290 -35.86 2.95 -7.25
CA LEU A 290 -34.97 3.73 -8.12
C LEU A 290 -35.19 5.23 -7.93
N ARG A 291 -36.45 5.71 -7.88
CA ARG A 291 -36.75 7.13 -7.64
C ARG A 291 -36.16 7.64 -6.33
N VAL A 292 -36.26 6.84 -5.25
CA VAL A 292 -35.70 7.19 -3.94
C VAL A 292 -34.17 7.28 -4.01
N GLU A 293 -33.50 6.31 -4.62
CA GLU A 293 -32.04 6.31 -4.71
C GLU A 293 -31.52 7.42 -5.64
N ILE A 294 -32.22 7.75 -6.73
CA ILE A 294 -31.92 8.91 -7.57
C ILE A 294 -32.10 10.21 -6.78
N GLY A 295 -33.15 10.33 -5.97
CA GLY A 295 -33.35 11.48 -5.08
C GLY A 295 -32.17 11.66 -4.11
N ARG A 296 -31.72 10.57 -3.48
CA ARG A 296 -30.54 10.58 -2.61
C ARG A 296 -29.26 10.93 -3.37
N LEU A 297 -29.10 10.42 -4.58
CA LEU A 297 -27.93 10.72 -5.41
C LEU A 297 -27.89 12.22 -5.78
N ARG A 298 -29.04 12.82 -6.15
CA ARG A 298 -29.16 14.27 -6.39
C ARG A 298 -28.76 15.08 -5.18
N THR A 299 -29.25 14.74 -3.99
CA THR A 299 -28.87 15.44 -2.75
C THR A 299 -27.36 15.42 -2.53
N VAL A 300 -26.72 14.29 -2.82
CA VAL A 300 -25.29 14.08 -2.57
C VAL A 300 -24.41 14.71 -3.63
N LEU A 301 -24.85 14.74 -4.90
CA LEU A 301 -24.12 15.33 -6.02
C LEU A 301 -24.48 16.78 -6.33
N GLY A 302 -25.42 17.40 -5.60
CA GLY A 302 -25.99 18.71 -5.96
C GLY A 302 -25.01 19.89 -6.00
N ALA A 303 -23.76 19.73 -5.58
CA ALA A 303 -22.70 20.73 -5.78
C ALA A 303 -21.89 20.52 -7.08
N LEU A 304 -22.03 19.36 -7.73
CA LEU A 304 -21.21 18.91 -8.86
C LEU A 304 -22.04 18.77 -10.15
N ALA A 305 -23.23 18.18 -10.04
CA ALA A 305 -24.05 17.82 -11.19
C ALA A 305 -25.52 17.65 -10.81
N ASP A 306 -26.39 17.92 -11.78
CA ASP A 306 -27.79 17.58 -11.75
C ASP A 306 -28.03 16.19 -12.37
N ILE A 307 -29.17 15.60 -12.01
CA ILE A 307 -29.65 14.37 -12.62
C ILE A 307 -31.06 14.63 -13.10
N ASP A 308 -31.27 14.74 -14.41
CA ASP A 308 -32.54 15.12 -15.01
C ASP A 308 -33.36 13.88 -15.37
N ALA A 309 -34.67 13.94 -15.12
CA ALA A 309 -35.57 12.89 -15.56
C ALA A 309 -35.86 13.05 -17.05
N THR A 310 -35.72 11.96 -17.82
CA THR A 310 -36.07 11.92 -19.24
C THR A 310 -37.32 11.06 -19.46
N LYS A 311 -37.80 11.01 -20.71
CA LYS A 311 -38.90 10.12 -21.10
C LYS A 311 -38.58 8.66 -20.72
N ARG A 312 -37.34 8.21 -20.97
CA ARG A 312 -36.94 6.80 -20.80
C ARG A 312 -36.23 6.51 -19.47
N GLY A 313 -35.64 7.50 -18.82
CA GLY A 313 -34.97 7.33 -17.54
C GLY A 313 -34.36 8.60 -17.00
N PHE A 314 -33.03 8.65 -16.89
CA PHE A 314 -32.32 9.76 -16.27
C PHE A 314 -31.02 10.10 -17.03
N ALA A 315 -30.66 11.38 -17.06
CA ALA A 315 -29.40 11.88 -17.62
C ALA A 315 -28.61 12.65 -16.56
N LEU A 316 -27.29 12.59 -16.64
CA LEU A 316 -26.39 13.37 -15.78
C LEU A 316 -26.01 14.68 -16.47
N THR A 317 -26.15 15.80 -15.77
CA THR A 317 -25.85 17.13 -16.28
C THR A 317 -24.82 17.80 -15.36
N PRO A 318 -23.52 17.80 -15.71
CA PRO A 318 -22.52 18.48 -14.89
C PRO A 318 -22.78 19.99 -14.84
N HIS A 319 -22.54 20.61 -13.68
CA HIS A 319 -22.76 22.06 -13.52
C HIS A 319 -21.69 22.91 -14.22
N ARG A 320 -20.44 22.44 -14.22
CA ARG A 320 -19.28 23.19 -14.70
C ARG A 320 -18.44 22.42 -15.71
N ALA A 321 -18.31 21.12 -15.52
CA ALA A 321 -17.45 20.29 -16.35
C ALA A 321 -18.00 20.18 -17.78
N SER A 322 -17.13 20.37 -18.77
CA SER A 322 -17.44 20.17 -20.19
C SER A 322 -17.34 18.70 -20.61
N GLU A 323 -16.88 17.83 -19.72
CA GLU A 323 -16.61 16.43 -19.97
C GLU A 323 -16.92 15.61 -18.72
N VAL A 324 -17.55 14.45 -18.91
CA VAL A 324 -17.78 13.45 -17.85
C VAL A 324 -17.03 12.19 -18.21
N VAL A 325 -16.25 11.67 -17.26
CA VAL A 325 -15.40 10.49 -17.48
C VAL A 325 -15.48 9.54 -16.29
N VAL A 326 -15.30 8.25 -16.58
CA VAL A 326 -15.17 7.22 -15.53
C VAL A 326 -13.72 6.77 -15.47
N LEU A 327 -13.11 6.90 -14.30
CA LEU A 327 -11.82 6.29 -14.01
C LEU A 327 -12.06 4.93 -13.36
N ALA A 328 -11.73 3.86 -14.06
CA ALA A 328 -11.89 2.50 -13.58
C ALA A 328 -10.55 1.79 -13.37
N ARG A 329 -10.59 0.69 -12.61
CA ARG A 329 -9.42 -0.17 -12.43
C ARG A 329 -9.07 -0.85 -13.75
N PRO A 330 -7.78 -1.12 -14.06
CA PRO A 330 -7.38 -1.81 -15.28
C PRO A 330 -8.04 -3.18 -15.43
N VAL A 331 -8.28 -3.86 -14.30
CA VAL A 331 -9.00 -5.13 -14.21
C VAL A 331 -10.07 -5.00 -13.13
N GLU A 332 -11.32 -5.33 -13.45
CA GLU A 332 -12.44 -5.34 -12.50
C GLU A 332 -12.75 -6.78 -12.08
N GLU A 333 -12.56 -7.05 -10.79
CA GLU A 333 -12.69 -8.39 -10.22
C GLU A 333 -13.40 -8.33 -8.87
N GLU A 334 -14.14 -9.40 -8.56
CA GLU A 334 -14.62 -9.61 -7.21
C GLU A 334 -13.40 -9.77 -6.28
N HIS A 335 -13.32 -8.93 -5.24
CA HIS A 335 -12.14 -8.80 -4.37
C HIS A 335 -10.89 -8.14 -4.99
N ALA A 336 -11.04 -7.27 -6.00
CA ALA A 336 -9.93 -6.56 -6.63
C ALA A 336 -8.98 -5.83 -5.65
N SER A 337 -9.46 -5.32 -4.51
CA SER A 337 -8.58 -4.68 -3.52
C SER A 337 -7.64 -5.66 -2.82
N LEU A 338 -8.08 -6.91 -2.66
CA LEU A 338 -7.23 -7.96 -2.09
C LEU A 338 -6.20 -8.45 -3.12
N LEU A 339 -6.60 -8.58 -4.39
CA LEU A 339 -5.68 -8.88 -5.49
C LEU A 339 -4.62 -7.77 -5.63
N ALA A 340 -5.01 -6.50 -5.54
CA ALA A 340 -4.06 -5.39 -5.60
C ALA A 340 -3.00 -5.43 -4.48
N LEU A 341 -3.35 -5.88 -3.27
CA LEU A 341 -2.38 -6.05 -2.17
C LEU A 341 -1.40 -7.20 -2.41
N LEU A 342 -1.80 -8.22 -3.17
CA LEU A 342 -0.99 -9.40 -3.49
C LEU A 342 -0.22 -9.27 -4.82
N ALA A 343 -0.44 -8.17 -5.56
CA ALA A 343 0.07 -7.99 -6.92
C ALA A 343 1.60 -7.83 -6.98
N ASP A 344 2.25 -7.49 -5.86
CA ASP A 344 3.71 -7.47 -5.74
C ASP A 344 4.32 -8.88 -5.65
N GLY A 345 3.50 -9.92 -5.57
CA GLY A 345 3.93 -11.31 -5.42
C GLY A 345 4.44 -11.63 -4.02
N GLU A 346 4.37 -10.68 -3.08
CA GLU A 346 4.84 -10.89 -1.72
C GLU A 346 3.89 -11.81 -0.95
N SER A 347 4.44 -12.45 0.09
CA SER A 347 3.69 -13.40 0.90
C SER A 347 3.05 -12.73 2.13
N TRP A 348 1.72 -12.64 2.14
CA TRP A 348 0.95 -11.96 3.17
C TRP A 348 0.30 -12.93 4.16
N SER A 349 0.18 -12.55 5.44
CA SER A 349 -0.75 -13.23 6.36
C SER A 349 -2.18 -12.72 6.17
N SER A 350 -3.18 -13.56 6.47
CA SER A 350 -4.59 -13.14 6.45
C SER A 350 -4.86 -11.98 7.43
N SER A 351 -4.14 -11.91 8.56
CA SER A 351 -4.28 -10.82 9.53
C SER A 351 -3.71 -9.49 9.01
N ALA A 352 -2.59 -9.51 8.27
CA ALA A 352 -2.04 -8.30 7.66
C ALA A 352 -2.94 -7.76 6.53
N LEU A 353 -3.50 -8.65 5.71
CA LEU A 353 -4.49 -8.26 4.69
C LEU A 353 -5.75 -7.67 5.34
N ALA A 354 -6.22 -8.25 6.45
CA ALA A 354 -7.35 -7.71 7.21
C ALA A 354 -7.06 -6.31 7.76
N LEU A 355 -5.86 -6.09 8.31
CA LEU A 355 -5.41 -4.77 8.77
C LEU A 355 -5.36 -3.77 7.61
N ALA A 356 -4.77 -4.14 6.48
CA ALA A 356 -4.64 -3.26 5.33
C ALA A 356 -5.99 -2.89 4.68
N LEU A 357 -6.97 -3.80 4.72
CA LEU A 357 -8.32 -3.57 4.17
C LEU A 357 -9.31 -2.97 5.17
N GLY A 358 -8.92 -2.80 6.45
CA GLY A 358 -9.85 -2.39 7.50
C GLY A 358 -11.02 -3.36 7.69
N ALA A 359 -10.82 -4.65 7.41
CA ALA A 359 -11.85 -5.67 7.39
C ALA A 359 -11.63 -6.74 8.47
N SER A 360 -12.66 -7.53 8.77
CA SER A 360 -12.48 -8.69 9.67
C SER A 360 -11.63 -9.77 9.00
N GLN A 361 -10.79 -10.47 9.78
CA GLN A 361 -10.00 -11.59 9.26
C GLN A 361 -10.88 -12.69 8.67
N ARG A 362 -12.09 -12.90 9.19
CA ARG A 362 -13.05 -13.87 8.65
C ARG A 362 -13.53 -13.48 7.24
N THR A 363 -13.78 -12.19 7.00
CA THR A 363 -14.18 -11.68 5.68
C THR A 363 -13.05 -11.89 4.68
N VAL A 364 -11.82 -11.52 5.06
CA VAL A 364 -10.64 -11.69 4.22
C VAL A 364 -10.37 -13.16 3.92
N GLN A 365 -10.48 -14.04 4.90
CA GLN A 365 -10.26 -15.48 4.70
C GLN A 365 -11.24 -16.07 3.70
N ARG A 366 -12.53 -15.71 3.78
CA ARG A 366 -13.54 -16.15 2.82
C ARG A 366 -13.22 -15.70 1.40
N ALA A 367 -12.83 -14.44 1.24
CA ALA A 367 -12.43 -13.90 -0.07
C ALA A 367 -11.18 -14.61 -0.62
N LEU A 368 -10.18 -14.88 0.23
CA LEU A 368 -8.98 -15.63 -0.16
C LEU A 368 -9.31 -17.07 -0.58
N ASP A 369 -10.19 -17.75 0.15
CA ASP A 369 -10.60 -19.11 -0.19
C ASP A 369 -11.32 -19.12 -1.56
N THR A 370 -12.21 -18.16 -1.82
CA THR A 370 -12.85 -17.98 -3.13
C THR A 370 -11.84 -17.73 -4.24
N LEU A 371 -10.89 -16.81 -4.05
CA LEU A 371 -9.86 -16.51 -5.04
C LEU A 371 -8.92 -17.70 -5.28
N ALA A 372 -8.65 -18.50 -4.24
CA ALA A 372 -7.81 -19.69 -4.34
C ALA A 372 -8.50 -20.80 -5.12
N SER A 373 -9.79 -21.03 -4.88
CA SER A 373 -10.61 -21.94 -5.69
C SER A 373 -10.67 -21.51 -7.15
N ALA A 374 -10.59 -20.20 -7.42
CA ALA A 374 -10.50 -19.65 -8.77
C ALA A 374 -9.06 -19.62 -9.35
N GLY A 375 -8.06 -20.13 -8.62
CA GLY A 375 -6.65 -20.16 -9.07
C GLY A 375 -5.96 -18.79 -9.12
N LYS A 376 -6.57 -17.73 -8.57
CA LYS A 376 -6.04 -16.35 -8.62
C LYS A 376 -5.02 -16.06 -7.52
N VAL A 377 -5.05 -16.83 -6.44
CA VAL A 377 -4.08 -16.75 -5.33
C VAL A 377 -3.69 -18.16 -4.89
N GLN A 378 -2.50 -18.29 -4.31
CA GLN A 378 -2.03 -19.54 -3.73
C GLN A 378 -1.68 -19.34 -2.26
N SER A 379 -1.69 -20.45 -1.51
CA SER A 379 -1.28 -20.44 -0.10
C SER A 379 -0.19 -21.45 0.18
N PHE A 380 0.69 -21.12 1.13
CA PHE A 380 1.71 -22.03 1.65
C PHE A 380 1.76 -21.98 3.17
N GLY A 381 2.22 -23.07 3.79
CA GLY A 381 2.19 -23.22 5.25
C GLY A 381 0.79 -23.55 5.79
N GLN A 382 0.68 -23.67 7.12
CA GLN A 382 -0.55 -24.07 7.81
C GLN A 382 -0.86 -23.20 9.03
N GLY A 383 -2.14 -23.09 9.38
CA GLY A 383 -2.61 -22.34 10.54
C GLY A 383 -2.09 -20.89 10.56
N ARG A 384 -1.45 -20.50 11.67
CA ARG A 384 -0.86 -19.14 11.83
C ARG A 384 0.33 -18.86 10.91
N ALA A 385 0.97 -19.90 10.38
CA ALA A 385 2.08 -19.77 9.44
C ALA A 385 1.59 -19.73 7.98
N ARG A 386 0.27 -19.84 7.72
CA ARG A 386 -0.27 -19.77 6.38
C ARG A 386 -0.04 -18.39 5.77
N ARG A 387 0.49 -18.38 4.56
CA ARG A 387 0.76 -17.18 3.75
C ARG A 387 0.03 -17.27 2.43
N TRP A 388 -0.34 -16.11 1.91
CA TRP A 388 -1.07 -15.91 0.66
C TRP A 388 -0.25 -15.05 -0.27
N MET A 389 -0.23 -15.42 -1.55
CA MET A 389 0.44 -14.65 -2.59
C MET A 389 -0.29 -14.82 -3.91
N MET A 390 -0.15 -13.85 -4.79
CA MET A 390 -0.52 -14.03 -6.18
C MET A 390 0.60 -14.82 -6.88
N PRO A 391 0.29 -15.80 -7.76
CA PRO A 391 1.29 -16.26 -8.71
C PRO A 391 1.79 -15.06 -9.53
N PRO A 392 3.06 -15.03 -10.00
CA PRO A 392 3.60 -13.89 -10.72
C PRO A 392 2.75 -13.61 -11.97
N MET A 393 1.95 -12.55 -11.92
CA MET A 393 1.12 -12.06 -13.01
C MET A 393 1.81 -10.84 -13.66
N PRO A 394 1.70 -10.64 -14.97
CA PRO A 394 2.22 -9.43 -15.59
C PRO A 394 1.44 -8.17 -15.15
N GLY A 395 2.16 -7.19 -14.59
CA GLY A 395 2.22 -5.84 -15.19
C GLY A 395 1.16 -4.76 -14.87
N PHE A 396 0.51 -4.74 -13.70
CA PHE A 396 -0.37 -3.61 -13.34
C PHE A 396 -0.06 -3.00 -11.96
N ALA A 397 0.12 -1.67 -11.91
CA ALA A 397 0.36 -0.92 -10.67
C ALA A 397 -0.92 -0.61 -9.86
N THR A 398 -1.82 -1.59 -9.74
CA THR A 398 -3.15 -1.39 -9.11
C THR A 398 -3.11 -0.98 -7.64
N ALA A 399 -2.05 -1.36 -6.91
CA ALA A 399 -1.85 -0.99 -5.50
C ALA A 399 -1.74 0.53 -5.28
N LEU A 400 -1.36 1.30 -6.31
CA LEU A 400 -1.20 2.76 -6.21
C LEU A 400 -2.54 3.50 -6.14
N LEU A 401 -3.62 2.88 -6.62
CA LEU A 401 -4.96 3.48 -6.64
C LEU A 401 -5.89 2.94 -5.56
N LEU A 402 -5.35 2.16 -4.62
CA LEU A 402 -6.13 1.73 -3.47
C LEU A 402 -6.58 2.95 -2.64
N PRO A 403 -7.81 2.94 -2.11
CA PRO A 403 -8.27 4.01 -1.23
C PRO A 403 -7.32 4.12 -0.04
N ALA A 404 -6.82 5.33 0.23
CA ALA A 404 -6.28 5.63 1.55
C ALA A 404 -7.39 5.44 2.58
N THR A 405 -7.06 4.92 3.76
CA THR A 405 -8.04 4.81 4.85
C THR A 405 -8.54 6.22 5.16
N LEU A 406 -9.83 6.47 4.89
CA LEU A 406 -10.43 7.76 5.21
C LEU A 406 -10.40 7.94 6.74
N PRO A 407 -10.12 9.15 7.25
CA PRO A 407 -10.30 9.43 8.66
C PRO A 407 -11.75 9.11 9.03
N ILE A 408 -11.94 8.27 10.05
CA ILE A 408 -13.24 8.10 10.67
C ILE A 408 -13.50 9.41 11.43
N GLY A 409 -14.33 10.27 10.83
CA GLY A 409 -14.85 11.47 11.47
C GLY A 409 -15.86 11.14 12.56
#